data_AF-A0A1I5A7D3-F1
#
_entry.id   AF-A0A1I5A7D3-F1
#
_cell.length_a   1.000
_cell.length_b   1.000
_cell.length_c   1.000
_cell.angle_alpha   90.00
_cell.angle_beta   90.00
_cell.angle_gamma   90.00
#
_symmetry.space_group_name_H-M   'P 1'
#
loop_
_entity.id
_entity.type
_entity.pdbx_description
1 polymer ?
#
loop_
_entity_poly.entity_id
_entity_poly.type
_entity_poly.pdbx_seq_one_letter_code
_entity_poly.pdbx_strand_id
1 'polypeptide(L)'
;MFTSLAPRLVLAAGIALAMPAHASGVALSGPGSNATAHGYQSTNLRPGEADALRRKVLVQCGLIGSRNRLPWYFHFAYAQALLDAGDTRRAVVELSESINLRPEPRVRKRTYGMWFTDYLPYFQLAEAHAKLDNWPCAEHAMELSRSTGEAALGRIEPQRIWALQERIDRHVDDAGSCNIRDYR
;
A
#
# COMPACT_ATOMS: atom_id res chain seq x y z
N MET A 1 -14.98 -26.54 -47.20
CA MET A 1 -13.88 -25.72 -47.75
C MET A 1 -12.89 -25.51 -46.61
N PHE A 2 -11.75 -26.17 -46.68
CA PHE A 2 -10.68 -26.11 -45.68
C PHE A 2 -9.58 -25.19 -46.21
N THR A 3 -9.19 -24.17 -45.43
CA THR A 3 -8.00 -23.35 -45.66
C THR A 3 -7.36 -23.11 -44.28
N SER A 4 -6.35 -23.90 -43.92
CA SER A 4 -4.92 -23.65 -44.11
C SER A 4 -4.31 -22.84 -42.96
N LEU A 5 -3.69 -23.56 -42.02
CA LEU A 5 -2.79 -23.04 -40.98
C LEU A 5 -1.37 -22.97 -41.56
N ALA A 6 -0.70 -21.82 -41.43
CA ALA A 6 0.73 -21.70 -41.64
C ALA A 6 1.42 -21.48 -40.28
N PRO A 7 2.47 -22.25 -39.92
CA PRO A 7 3.27 -21.99 -38.73
C PRO A 7 4.39 -20.99 -39.04
N ARG A 8 4.56 -19.98 -38.18
CA ARG A 8 5.74 -19.11 -38.19
C ARG A 8 6.81 -19.71 -37.28
N LEU A 9 7.91 -20.15 -37.90
CA LEU A 9 9.21 -20.34 -37.24
C LEU A 9 9.68 -19.00 -36.65
N VAL A 10 10.14 -19.02 -35.40
CA VAL A 10 10.99 -17.95 -34.85
C VAL A 10 12.28 -18.59 -34.33
N LEU A 11 13.39 -18.17 -34.92
CA LEU A 11 14.76 -18.52 -34.55
C LEU A 11 15.06 -18.10 -33.10
N ALA A 12 15.62 -19.02 -32.31
CA ALA A 12 16.31 -18.70 -31.07
C ALA A 12 17.78 -18.40 -31.38
N ALA A 13 18.22 -17.17 -31.15
CA ALA A 13 19.63 -16.79 -31.16
C ALA A 13 20.10 -16.64 -29.71
N GLY A 14 21.03 -17.51 -29.31
CA GLY A 14 21.70 -17.45 -28.01
C GLY A 14 22.78 -16.36 -27.99
N ILE A 15 22.93 -15.71 -26.84
CA ILE A 15 24.12 -14.94 -26.50
C ILE A 15 24.52 -15.36 -25.09
N ALA A 16 25.60 -16.12 -24.99
CA ALA A 16 26.31 -16.39 -23.74
C ALA A 16 27.29 -15.23 -23.51
N LEU A 17 27.12 -14.49 -22.42
CA LEU A 17 28.11 -13.54 -21.93
C LEU A 17 28.78 -14.12 -20.69
N ALA A 18 30.07 -14.41 -20.83
CA ALA A 18 30.98 -14.71 -19.75
C ALA A 18 31.18 -13.45 -18.88
N MET A 19 31.09 -13.60 -17.56
CA MET A 19 31.43 -12.53 -16.62
C MET A 19 32.85 -12.74 -16.06
N PRO A 20 33.69 -11.69 -16.04
CA PRO A 20 34.94 -11.71 -15.30
C PRO A 20 34.71 -11.48 -13.80
N ALA A 21 35.39 -12.27 -12.98
CA ALA A 21 35.53 -12.07 -11.55
C ALA A 21 36.61 -11.00 -11.29
N HIS A 22 36.25 -9.93 -10.56
CA HIS A 22 37.22 -9.06 -9.93
C HIS A 22 36.88 -8.87 -8.45
N ALA A 23 37.92 -9.11 -7.65
CA ALA A 23 38.00 -8.98 -6.22
C ALA A 23 38.21 -7.52 -5.76
N SER A 24 38.15 -7.35 -4.44
CA SER A 24 38.75 -6.28 -3.63
C SER A 24 37.89 -5.06 -3.31
N GLY A 25 37.21 -5.17 -2.15
CA GLY A 25 37.46 -4.34 -0.96
C GLY A 25 37.62 -2.83 -1.12
N VAL A 26 36.61 -2.10 -0.65
CA VAL A 26 36.79 -0.84 0.08
C VAL A 26 35.74 -0.80 1.19
N ALA A 27 36.20 -0.90 2.43
CA ALA A 27 35.42 -0.54 3.61
C ALA A 27 35.39 0.99 3.70
N LEU A 28 34.25 1.60 3.36
CA LEU A 28 33.97 3.00 3.65
C LEU A 28 33.09 3.05 4.90
N SER A 29 33.74 3.21 6.05
CA SER A 29 33.15 3.69 7.28
C SER A 29 32.66 5.12 7.06
N GLY A 30 31.38 5.26 6.76
CA GLY A 30 30.71 6.57 6.76
C GLY A 30 30.48 7.06 8.20
N PRO A 31 30.58 8.38 8.45
CA PRO A 31 30.33 8.96 9.76
C PRO A 31 28.86 8.76 10.15
N GLY A 32 28.66 8.40 11.41
CA GLY A 32 27.38 8.00 11.97
C GLY A 32 26.27 8.99 11.69
N SER A 33 25.30 8.53 10.89
CA SER A 33 23.95 9.08 10.90
C SER A 33 23.39 8.87 12.30
N ASN A 34 23.51 9.89 13.15
CA ASN A 34 22.60 10.10 14.27
C ASN A 34 21.22 10.38 13.66
N ALA A 35 20.59 9.33 13.11
CA ALA A 35 19.17 9.31 12.88
C ALA A 35 18.54 9.41 14.25
N THR A 36 18.16 10.62 14.61
CA THR A 36 17.21 10.90 15.67
C THR A 36 16.06 9.93 15.49
N ALA A 37 16.02 8.92 16.34
CA ALA A 37 14.88 8.05 16.55
C ALA A 37 13.77 8.93 17.13
N HIS A 38 13.21 9.82 16.33
CA HIS A 38 11.92 10.42 16.62
C HIS A 38 10.94 9.26 16.60
N GLY A 39 10.52 8.91 17.83
CA GLY A 39 9.71 7.75 18.12
C GLY A 39 8.46 7.78 17.25
N TYR A 40 8.44 6.90 16.26
CA TYR A 40 7.23 6.51 15.54
C TYR A 40 6.33 5.70 16.49
N GLN A 41 5.88 6.30 17.58
CA GLN A 41 4.82 5.78 18.44
C GLN A 41 3.49 6.31 17.90
N SER A 42 2.95 5.66 16.87
CA SER A 42 1.54 5.83 16.52
C SER A 42 0.85 4.48 16.43
N THR A 43 1.05 3.68 17.48
CA THR A 43 0.20 2.54 17.81
C THR A 43 -0.67 2.95 19.00
N ASN A 44 -1.88 3.43 18.72
CA ASN A 44 -2.82 3.82 19.76
C ASN A 44 -3.48 2.61 20.46
N LEU A 45 -3.56 1.46 19.78
CA LEU A 45 -4.17 0.25 20.33
C LEU A 45 -3.13 -0.69 20.95
N ARG A 46 -3.46 -1.20 22.15
CA ARG A 46 -2.75 -2.34 22.74
C ARG A 46 -2.96 -3.59 21.88
N PRO A 47 -2.05 -4.59 21.91
CA PRO A 47 -2.19 -5.79 21.10
C PRO A 47 -3.55 -6.49 21.23
N GLY A 48 -4.07 -6.65 22.46
CA GLY A 48 -5.38 -7.27 22.68
C GLY A 48 -6.58 -6.47 22.15
N GLU A 49 -6.46 -5.13 22.09
CA GLU A 49 -7.49 -4.26 21.50
C GLU A 49 -7.47 -4.35 19.98
N ALA A 50 -6.28 -4.38 19.37
CA ALA A 50 -6.12 -4.65 17.94
C ALA A 50 -6.67 -6.03 17.56
N ASP A 51 -6.39 -7.07 18.36
CA ASP A 51 -6.95 -8.42 18.14
C ASP A 51 -8.47 -8.45 18.26
N ALA A 52 -9.05 -7.69 19.21
CA ALA A 52 -10.49 -7.57 19.35
C ALA A 52 -11.12 -6.86 18.13
N LEU A 53 -10.48 -5.78 17.65
CA LEU A 53 -10.89 -5.08 16.45
C LEU A 53 -10.82 -6.00 15.22
N ARG A 54 -9.73 -6.75 15.07
CA ARG A 54 -9.54 -7.74 14.02
C ARG A 54 -10.65 -8.78 13.99
N ARG A 55 -11.00 -9.35 15.17
CA ARG A 55 -12.11 -10.31 15.29
C ARG A 55 -13.44 -9.69 14.89
N LYS A 56 -13.70 -8.44 15.28
CA LYS A 56 -14.91 -7.70 14.87
C LYS A 56 -14.99 -7.57 13.35
N VAL A 57 -13.90 -7.19 12.69
CA VAL A 57 -13.88 -7.07 11.22
C VAL A 57 -14.04 -8.42 10.53
N LEU A 58 -13.45 -9.51 11.07
CA LEU A 58 -13.68 -10.86 10.55
C LEU A 58 -15.17 -11.24 10.54
N VAL A 59 -15.89 -10.92 11.63
CA VAL A 59 -17.34 -11.14 11.72
C VAL A 59 -18.08 -10.30 10.68
N GLN A 60 -17.77 -9.00 10.57
CA GLN A 60 -18.40 -8.09 9.61
C GLN A 60 -18.19 -8.53 8.16
N CYS A 61 -17.02 -9.07 7.83
CA CYS A 61 -16.70 -9.59 6.50
C CYS A 61 -17.26 -11.00 6.24
N GLY A 62 -17.91 -11.65 7.21
CA GLY A 62 -18.41 -13.03 7.04
C GLY A 62 -17.29 -14.07 6.94
N LEU A 63 -16.14 -13.82 7.55
CA LEU A 63 -14.92 -14.65 7.45
C LEU A 63 -14.63 -15.45 8.73
N ILE A 64 -15.64 -15.67 9.56
CA ILE A 64 -15.51 -16.46 10.79
C ILE A 64 -15.07 -17.89 10.43
N GLY A 65 -13.99 -18.35 11.05
CA GLY A 65 -13.45 -19.70 10.82
C GLY A 65 -12.66 -19.86 9.51
N SER A 66 -12.37 -18.78 8.79
CA SER A 66 -11.48 -18.83 7.63
C SER A 66 -10.11 -19.37 8.03
N ARG A 67 -9.70 -20.49 7.44
CA ARG A 67 -8.37 -21.12 7.63
C ARG A 67 -7.36 -20.73 6.53
N ASN A 68 -7.84 -20.03 5.49
CA ASN A 68 -7.04 -19.59 4.36
C ASN A 68 -6.51 -18.17 4.56
N ARG A 69 -5.56 -17.76 3.72
CA ARG A 69 -5.15 -16.35 3.59
C ARG A 69 -6.38 -15.46 3.40
N LEU A 70 -6.45 -14.37 4.16
CA LEU A 70 -7.60 -13.48 4.14
C LEU A 70 -7.65 -12.69 2.82
N PRO A 71 -8.84 -12.39 2.30
CA PRO A 71 -9.00 -11.69 1.03
C PRO A 71 -8.69 -10.20 1.16
N TRP A 72 -8.38 -9.53 0.04
CA TRP A 72 -8.04 -8.10 -0.01
C TRP A 72 -9.03 -7.22 0.75
N TYR A 73 -10.33 -7.49 0.64
CA TYR A 73 -11.36 -6.65 1.25
C TYR A 73 -11.39 -6.74 2.78
N PHE A 74 -10.89 -7.83 3.37
CA PHE A 74 -10.69 -7.91 4.81
C PHE A 74 -9.58 -6.95 5.25
N HIS A 75 -8.42 -7.02 4.58
CA HIS A 75 -7.28 -6.17 4.88
C HIS A 75 -7.64 -4.70 4.72
N PHE A 76 -8.37 -4.35 3.66
CA PHE A 76 -8.89 -3.01 3.45
C PHE A 76 -9.83 -2.54 4.59
N ALA A 77 -10.85 -3.34 4.91
CA ALA A 77 -11.80 -3.00 5.97
C ALA A 77 -11.14 -2.91 7.35
N TYR A 78 -10.17 -3.78 7.62
CA TYR A 78 -9.45 -3.77 8.89
C TYR A 78 -8.53 -2.55 8.98
N ALA A 79 -7.86 -2.17 7.89
CA ALA A 79 -7.07 -0.95 7.87
C ALA A 79 -7.91 0.31 8.10
N GLN A 80 -9.13 0.38 7.52
CA GLN A 80 -10.06 1.48 7.78
C GLN A 80 -10.42 1.57 9.27
N ALA A 81 -10.76 0.43 9.87
CA ALA A 81 -11.07 0.37 11.29
C ALA A 81 -9.86 0.76 12.18
N LEU A 82 -8.63 0.41 11.76
CA LEU A 82 -7.40 0.82 12.44
C LEU A 82 -7.14 2.32 12.30
N LEU A 83 -7.38 2.92 11.13
CA LEU A 83 -7.27 4.36 10.92
C LEU A 83 -8.27 5.14 11.79
N ASP A 84 -9.49 4.64 11.90
CA ASP A 84 -10.53 5.22 12.76
C ASP A 84 -10.16 5.12 14.24
N ALA A 85 -9.51 4.01 14.64
CA ALA A 85 -8.98 3.80 15.99
C ALA A 85 -7.64 4.53 16.25
N GLY A 86 -7.11 5.25 15.26
CA GLY A 86 -5.83 5.96 15.36
C GLY A 86 -4.59 5.05 15.35
N ASP A 87 -4.71 3.76 15.06
CA ASP A 87 -3.58 2.83 14.94
C ASP A 87 -3.01 2.85 13.51
N THR A 88 -2.47 4.01 13.16
CA THR A 88 -2.06 4.34 11.81
C THR A 88 -0.96 3.40 11.29
N ARG A 89 -0.03 3.00 12.16
CA ARG A 89 1.07 2.11 11.76
C ARG A 89 0.56 0.74 11.31
N ARG A 90 -0.33 0.11 12.08
CA ARG A 90 -0.92 -1.17 11.66
C ARG A 90 -1.79 -0.99 10.40
N ALA A 91 -2.47 0.15 10.28
CA ALA A 91 -3.26 0.44 9.09
C ALA A 91 -2.42 0.49 7.80
N VAL A 92 -1.21 1.08 7.82
CA VAL A 92 -0.30 1.09 6.65
C VAL A 92 0.01 -0.33 6.19
N VAL A 93 0.30 -1.24 7.13
CA VAL A 93 0.61 -2.64 6.83
C VAL A 93 -0.59 -3.32 6.15
N GLU A 94 -1.78 -3.18 6.72
CA GLU A 94 -3.01 -3.81 6.20
C GLU A 94 -3.45 -3.19 4.86
N LEU A 95 -3.30 -1.88 4.65
CA LEU A 95 -3.51 -1.23 3.34
C LEU A 95 -2.54 -1.77 2.29
N SER A 96 -1.27 -1.89 2.64
CA SER A 96 -0.24 -2.43 1.74
C SER A 96 -0.55 -3.87 1.34
N GLU A 97 -0.97 -4.70 2.29
CA GLU A 97 -1.39 -6.08 2.01
C GLU A 97 -2.63 -6.14 1.12
N SER A 98 -3.62 -5.26 1.36
CA SER A 98 -4.78 -5.14 0.48
C SER A 98 -4.39 -4.78 -0.95
N ILE A 99 -3.49 -3.80 -1.13
CA ILE A 99 -2.99 -3.36 -2.44
C ILE A 99 -2.24 -4.49 -3.14
N ASN A 100 -1.40 -5.23 -2.41
CA ASN A 100 -0.67 -6.37 -2.96
C ASN A 100 -1.61 -7.46 -3.49
N LEU A 101 -2.73 -7.71 -2.78
CA LEU A 101 -3.74 -8.68 -3.18
C LEU A 101 -4.66 -8.15 -4.30
N ARG A 102 -4.90 -6.84 -4.33
CA ARG A 102 -5.76 -6.18 -5.31
C ARG A 102 -5.27 -4.75 -5.57
N PRO A 103 -4.48 -4.52 -6.64
CA PRO A 103 -3.92 -3.20 -6.87
C PRO A 103 -4.91 -2.23 -7.53
N GLU A 104 -5.92 -2.70 -8.27
CA GLU A 104 -6.80 -1.77 -9.00
C GLU A 104 -7.91 -1.17 -8.10
N PRO A 105 -7.83 0.14 -7.77
CA PRO A 105 -8.88 0.83 -7.03
C PRO A 105 -10.17 0.87 -7.85
N ARG A 106 -11.32 0.92 -7.17
CA ARG A 106 -12.62 1.12 -7.82
C ARG A 106 -13.69 1.54 -6.82
N VAL A 107 -14.48 2.54 -7.18
CA VAL A 107 -15.74 2.86 -6.53
C VAL A 107 -16.72 1.70 -6.71
N ARG A 108 -17.48 1.36 -5.66
CA ARG A 108 -18.38 0.21 -5.65
C ARG A 108 -17.71 -1.08 -6.18
N LYS A 109 -16.49 -1.37 -5.75
CA LYS A 109 -15.82 -2.66 -5.99
C LYS A 109 -16.59 -3.77 -5.27
N ARG A 110 -16.93 -4.84 -5.99
CA ARG A 110 -17.56 -6.03 -5.39
C ARG A 110 -16.57 -6.74 -4.47
N THR A 111 -17.00 -7.05 -3.25
CA THR A 111 -16.20 -7.80 -2.26
C THR A 111 -16.56 -9.28 -2.28
N TYR A 112 -17.56 -9.69 -1.50
CA TYR A 112 -18.11 -11.05 -1.49
C TYR A 112 -19.63 -10.99 -1.69
N GLY A 113 -20.21 -12.07 -2.22
CA GLY A 113 -21.66 -12.15 -2.44
C GLY A 113 -22.19 -10.94 -3.22
N MET A 114 -23.14 -10.21 -2.64
CA MET A 114 -23.75 -8.99 -3.21
C MET A 114 -23.20 -7.69 -2.58
N TRP A 115 -22.10 -7.77 -1.83
CA TRP A 115 -21.55 -6.63 -1.11
C TRP A 115 -20.55 -5.85 -1.98
N PHE A 116 -20.54 -4.53 -1.77
CA PHE A 116 -19.71 -3.58 -2.50
C PHE A 116 -19.08 -2.59 -1.53
N THR A 117 -17.89 -2.10 -1.85
CA THR A 117 -17.20 -1.04 -1.11
C THR A 117 -16.49 -0.08 -2.07
N ASP A 118 -16.28 1.16 -1.66
CA ASP A 118 -15.45 2.09 -2.40
C ASP A 118 -13.98 1.78 -2.08
N TYR A 119 -13.36 0.99 -2.96
CA TYR A 119 -12.00 0.53 -2.77
C TYR A 119 -11.01 1.58 -3.28
N LEU A 120 -10.60 2.47 -2.37
CA LEU A 120 -9.73 3.62 -2.63
C LEU A 120 -8.46 3.55 -1.78
N PRO A 121 -7.67 2.45 -1.88
CA PRO A 121 -6.57 2.16 -0.96
C PRO A 121 -5.43 3.17 -1.04
N TYR A 122 -5.13 3.73 -2.22
CA TYR A 122 -4.02 4.68 -2.38
C TYR A 122 -4.29 6.00 -1.66
N PHE A 123 -5.54 6.50 -1.69
CA PHE A 123 -5.91 7.68 -0.91
C PHE A 123 -5.76 7.44 0.60
N GLN A 124 -6.28 6.31 1.09
CA GLN A 124 -6.21 5.96 2.51
C GLN A 124 -4.77 5.69 2.97
N LEU A 125 -3.93 5.16 2.08
CA LEU A 125 -2.50 4.98 2.32
C LEU A 125 -1.77 6.33 2.41
N ALA A 126 -2.11 7.29 1.53
CA ALA A 126 -1.59 8.64 1.62
C ALA A 126 -1.95 9.31 2.96
N GLU A 127 -3.20 9.18 3.41
CA GLU A 127 -3.63 9.68 4.72
C GLU A 127 -2.87 9.01 5.86
N ALA A 128 -2.66 7.70 5.78
CA ALA A 128 -1.95 6.95 6.79
C ALA A 128 -0.49 7.41 6.90
N HIS A 129 0.22 7.56 5.78
CA HIS A 129 1.59 8.08 5.78
C HIS A 129 1.67 9.52 6.26
N ALA A 130 0.74 10.39 5.86
CA ALA A 130 0.67 11.78 6.32
C ALA A 130 0.35 11.91 7.82
N LYS A 131 -0.27 10.91 8.45
CA LYS A 131 -0.48 10.85 9.92
C LYS A 131 0.77 10.38 10.68
N LEU A 132 1.74 9.78 9.99
CA LEU A 132 3.01 9.32 10.53
C LEU A 132 4.17 10.28 10.18
N ASP A 133 3.86 11.46 9.64
CA ASP A 133 4.82 12.43 9.10
C ASP A 133 5.76 11.83 8.05
N ASN A 134 5.33 10.76 7.37
CA ASN A 134 6.04 10.19 6.23
C ASN A 134 5.54 10.84 4.94
N TRP A 135 5.95 12.10 4.75
CA TRP A 135 5.53 12.93 3.63
C TRP A 135 5.90 12.36 2.25
N PRO A 136 7.09 11.75 2.03
CA PRO A 136 7.45 11.19 0.73
C PRO A 136 6.53 10.05 0.30
N CYS A 137 6.21 9.14 1.21
CA CYS A 137 5.30 8.04 0.88
C CYS A 137 3.84 8.50 0.83
N ALA A 138 3.49 9.54 1.60
CA ALA A 138 2.18 10.17 1.47
C ALA A 138 1.99 10.78 0.08
N GLU A 139 2.98 11.52 -0.42
CA GLU A 139 2.97 12.11 -1.76
C GLU A 139 2.86 11.04 -2.84
N HIS A 140 3.72 10.02 -2.79
CA HIS A 140 3.70 8.96 -3.79
C HIS A 140 2.37 8.20 -3.81
N ALA A 141 1.80 7.88 -2.64
CA ALA A 141 0.48 7.26 -2.55
C ALA A 141 -0.62 8.19 -3.07
N MET A 142 -0.51 9.50 -2.85
CA MET A 142 -1.44 10.50 -3.36
C MET A 142 -1.36 10.62 -4.89
N GLU A 143 -0.17 10.56 -5.48
CA GLU A 143 0.04 10.50 -6.92
C GLU A 143 -0.62 9.26 -7.54
N LEU A 144 -0.43 8.08 -6.94
CA LEU A 144 -1.11 6.86 -7.36
C LEU A 144 -2.63 7.00 -7.27
N SER A 145 -3.13 7.61 -6.19
CA SER A 145 -4.56 7.89 -6.03
C SER A 145 -5.10 8.77 -7.16
N ARG A 146 -4.41 9.87 -7.50
CA ARG A 146 -4.81 10.79 -8.57
C ARG A 146 -4.76 10.13 -9.95
N SER A 147 -3.70 9.37 -10.25
CA SER A 147 -3.54 8.73 -11.57
C SER A 147 -4.65 7.73 -11.88
N THR A 148 -5.29 7.14 -10.86
CA THR A 148 -6.43 6.23 -11.05
C THR A 148 -7.77 6.95 -11.23
N GLY A 149 -7.89 8.21 -10.80
CA GLY A 149 -9.12 9.01 -10.88
C GLY A 149 -10.29 8.56 -9.97
N GLU A 150 -10.22 7.37 -9.37
CA GLU A 150 -11.32 6.78 -8.60
C GLU A 150 -11.64 7.56 -7.31
N ALA A 151 -10.64 8.22 -6.70
CA ALA A 151 -10.86 9.00 -5.49
C ALA A 151 -11.84 10.17 -5.69
N ALA A 152 -11.84 10.78 -6.88
CA ALA A 152 -12.76 11.88 -7.23
C ALA A 152 -14.20 11.38 -7.52
N LEU A 153 -14.36 10.09 -7.82
CA LEU A 153 -15.66 9.47 -8.11
C LEU A 153 -16.30 8.81 -6.88
N GLY A 154 -15.51 8.56 -5.84
CA GLY A 154 -15.94 7.87 -4.64
C GLY A 154 -16.63 8.79 -3.63
N ARG A 155 -16.96 8.22 -2.48
CA ARG A 155 -17.53 8.96 -1.34
C ARG A 155 -16.48 9.74 -0.53
N ILE A 156 -15.39 10.18 -1.15
CA ILE A 156 -14.41 11.05 -0.50
C ILE A 156 -14.79 12.49 -0.81
N GLU A 157 -15.05 13.28 0.23
CA GLU A 157 -15.35 14.70 0.08
C GLU A 157 -14.18 15.43 -0.64
N PRO A 158 -14.44 16.22 -1.69
CA PRO A 158 -13.40 16.93 -2.43
C PRO A 158 -12.49 17.80 -1.54
N GLN A 159 -13.05 18.38 -0.47
CA GLN A 159 -12.31 19.20 0.49
C GLN A 159 -11.28 18.36 1.27
N ARG A 160 -11.58 17.10 1.54
CA ARG A 160 -10.65 16.18 2.23
C ARG A 160 -9.46 15.83 1.34
N ILE A 161 -9.70 15.65 0.05
CA ILE A 161 -8.65 15.42 -0.96
C ILE A 161 -7.71 16.64 -1.02
N TRP A 162 -8.29 17.84 -1.13
CA TRP A 162 -7.54 19.09 -1.16
C TRP A 162 -6.76 19.34 0.13
N ALA A 163 -7.38 19.16 1.30
CA ALA A 163 -6.72 19.37 2.58
C ALA A 163 -5.54 18.40 2.81
N LEU A 164 -5.66 17.15 2.34
CA LEU A 164 -4.54 16.21 2.39
C LEU A 164 -3.41 16.64 1.46
N GLN A 165 -3.73 17.03 0.22
CA GLN A 165 -2.74 17.51 -0.74
C GLN A 165 -1.97 18.72 -0.20
N GLU A 166 -2.68 19.72 0.32
CA GLU A 166 -2.06 20.93 0.91
C GLU A 166 -1.15 20.59 2.09
N ARG A 167 -1.51 19.59 2.92
CA ARG A 167 -0.62 19.11 3.99
C ARG A 167 0.64 18.47 3.43
N ILE A 168 0.53 17.64 2.39
CA ILE A 168 1.68 17.00 1.75
C ILE A 168 2.61 18.05 1.13
N ASP A 169 2.05 18.98 0.35
CA ASP A 169 2.82 20.02 -0.37
C ASP A 169 3.61 20.91 0.59
N ARG A 170 3.09 21.17 1.80
CA ARG A 170 3.79 21.95 2.83
C ARG A 170 5.02 21.27 3.43
N HIS A 171 5.18 19.96 3.25
CA HIS A 171 6.22 19.16 3.90
C HIS A 171 7.08 18.35 2.93
N VAL A 172 6.75 18.32 1.63
CA VAL A 172 7.45 17.48 0.65
C VAL A 172 8.89 17.93 0.40
N ASP A 173 9.15 19.24 0.41
CA ASP A 173 10.47 19.81 0.15
C ASP A 173 11.53 19.43 1.20
N ASP A 174 11.07 19.01 2.39
CA ASP A 174 11.93 18.67 3.53
C ASP A 174 12.31 17.17 3.57
N ALA A 175 11.75 16.35 2.68
CA ALA A 175 11.73 14.91 2.90
C ALA A 175 12.42 14.11 1.76
N GLY A 176 13.17 13.07 2.16
CA GLY A 176 13.90 12.19 1.22
C GLY A 176 12.97 11.35 0.32
N SER A 177 13.51 10.40 -0.44
CA SER A 177 12.66 9.54 -1.28
C SER A 177 11.85 8.52 -0.45
N CYS A 178 10.64 8.16 -0.91
CA CYS A 178 9.87 7.09 -0.29
C CYS A 178 10.57 5.74 -0.51
N ASN A 179 11.04 5.11 0.56
CA ASN A 179 11.53 3.73 0.51
C ASN A 179 10.44 2.77 1.00
N ILE A 180 9.75 2.14 0.05
CA ILE A 180 8.65 1.19 0.33
C ILE A 180 9.09 -0.04 1.15
N ARG A 181 10.40 -0.30 1.27
CA ARG A 181 10.93 -1.44 2.03
C ARG A 181 10.88 -1.24 3.55
N ASP A 182 10.71 -0.01 4.01
CA ASP A 182 10.80 0.31 5.44
C ASP A 182 9.53 -0.08 6.24
N TYR A 183 8.52 -0.66 5.57
CA TYR A 183 7.21 -1.00 6.13
C TYR A 183 6.84 -2.49 6.02
N ARG A 184 7.80 -3.37 5.69
CA ARG A 184 7.62 -4.83 5.64
C ARG A 184 8.00 -5.52 6.94
#